data_AF-A0A0G0WW61-F1
#
_entry.id   AF-A0A0G0WW61-F1
#
_cell.length_a   1.000
_cell.length_b   1.000
_cell.length_c   1.000
_cell.angle_alpha   90.00
_cell.angle_beta   90.00
_cell.angle_gamma   90.00
#
_symmetry.space_group_name_H-M   'P 1'
#
loop_
_entity.id
_entity.type
_entity.pdbx_description
1 polymer ?
#
loop_
_entity_poly.entity_id
_entity_poly.type
_entity_poly.pdbx_seq_one_letter_code
_entity_poly.pdbx_strand_id
1 'polypeptide(L)' 'MPRGLFNWTYRDVIDFISENGFVFHKQREGSHEYWINKSTGTILDINFHGQKI' A
#
# COMPACT_ATOMS: atom_id res chain seq x y z
N MET A 1 3.37 12.80 5.98
CA MET A 1 4.31 11.67 5.88
C MET A 1 5.53 11.91 6.77
N PRO A 2 5.63 11.27 7.95
CA PRO A 2 6.69 11.55 8.94
C PRO A 2 8.15 11.35 8.48
N ARG A 3 8.43 10.52 7.46
CA ARG A 3 9.82 10.24 7.01
C ARG A 3 10.30 11.04 5.79
N GLY A 4 9.48 11.95 5.26
CA GLY A 4 9.73 12.61 3.96
C GLY A 4 9.47 11.68 2.78
N LEU A 5 9.25 12.22 1.57
CA LEU A 5 8.73 11.47 0.42
C LEU A 5 9.62 10.28 -0.02
N PHE A 6 10.94 10.37 0.19
CA PHE A 6 11.91 9.40 -0.33
C PHE A 6 12.33 8.29 0.65
N ASN A 7 11.91 8.35 1.92
CA ASN A 7 12.32 7.36 2.95
C ASN A 7 11.21 6.38 3.33
N TRP A 8 10.22 6.19 2.45
CA TRP A 8 9.16 5.21 2.64
C TRP A 8 9.51 3.94 1.90
N THR A 9 9.67 2.86 2.64
CA THR A 9 9.70 1.52 2.06
C THR A 9 8.28 1.07 1.73
N TYR A 10 8.16 0.05 0.86
CA TYR A 10 6.87 -0.61 0.63
C TYR A 10 6.20 -1.05 1.94
N ARG A 11 7.02 -1.58 2.88
CA ARG A 11 6.56 -2.02 4.19
C ARG A 11 5.96 -0.88 5.01
N ASP A 12 6.62 0.27 5.03
CA ASP A 12 6.11 1.46 5.72
C ASP A 12 4.76 1.92 5.15
N VAL A 13 4.59 1.82 3.83
CA VAL A 13 3.33 2.18 3.18
C VAL A 13 2.22 1.23 3.61
N ILE A 14 2.43 -0.10 3.51
CA ILE A 14 1.39 -1.08 3.86
C ILE A 14 1.06 -1.07 5.36
N ASP A 15 2.04 -0.83 6.24
CA ASP A 15 1.81 -0.72 7.68
C ASP A 15 0.93 0.52 7.95
N PHE A 16 1.28 1.67 7.38
CA PHE A 16 0.50 2.91 7.52
C PHE A 16 -0.95 2.75 7.01
N ILE A 17 -1.14 2.20 5.81
CA ILE A 17 -2.51 2.07 5.29
C ILE A 17 -3.32 1.00 6.03
N SER A 18 -2.68 -0.05 6.55
CA SER A 18 -3.34 -1.08 7.36
C SER A 18 -3.85 -0.51 8.69
N GLU A 19 -3.05 0.33 9.35
CA GLU A 19 -3.48 1.08 10.55
C GLU A 19 -4.68 2.01 10.26
N ASN A 20 -4.82 2.46 9.01
CA ASN A 20 -5.92 3.30 8.55
C ASN A 20 -7.09 2.48 7.93
N GLY A 21 -7.14 1.17 8.16
CA GLY A 21 -8.27 0.31 7.80
C GLY A 21 -8.30 -0.14 6.34
N PHE A 22 -7.20 0.00 5.61
CA PHE A 22 -7.06 -0.64 4.31
C PHE A 22 -6.64 -2.10 4.47
N VAL A 23 -7.17 -2.97 3.62
CA VAL A 23 -6.81 -4.38 3.56
C VAL A 23 -6.41 -4.76 2.14
N PHE A 24 -5.47 -5.69 2.01
CA PHE A 24 -5.08 -6.23 0.72
C PHE A 24 -6.30 -6.80 -0.01
N HIS A 25 -6.50 -6.39 -1.27
CA HIS A 25 -7.61 -6.83 -2.09
C HIS A 25 -7.17 -7.83 -3.15
N LYS A 26 -6.24 -7.43 -4.03
CA LYS A 26 -5.70 -8.29 -5.08
C LYS A 26 -4.38 -7.76 -5.62
N GLN A 27 -3.55 -8.65 -6.13
CA GLN A 27 -2.38 -8.27 -6.92
C GLN A 27 -2.82 -7.84 -8.32
N ARG A 28 -2.24 -6.75 -8.83
CA ARG A 28 -2.35 -6.32 -10.22
C ARG A 28 -1.09 -6.80 -10.96
N GLU A 29 -1.19 -6.99 -12.28
CA GLU A 29 -0.06 -7.40 -13.11
C GLU A 29 1.22 -6.59 -12.81
N GLY A 30 2.33 -7.30 -12.65
CA GLY A 30 3.63 -6.72 -12.35
C GLY A 30 3.82 -6.36 -10.88
N SER A 31 4.26 -5.13 -10.63
CA SER A 31 4.70 -4.63 -9.34
C SER A 31 3.64 -3.81 -8.59
N HIS A 32 2.34 -4.09 -8.80
CA HIS A 32 1.25 -3.31 -8.22
C HIS A 32 0.32 -4.18 -7.37
N GLU A 33 -0.16 -3.64 -6.24
CA GLU A 33 -1.18 -4.24 -5.40
C GLU A 33 -2.35 -3.28 -5.18
N TYR A 34 -3.56 -3.83 -5.22
CA TYR A 34 -4.76 -3.11 -4.83
C TYR A 34 -5.08 -3.35 -3.36
N TRP A 35 -5.34 -2.26 -2.65
CA TRP A 35 -5.76 -2.24 -1.25
C TRP A 35 -7.09 -1.52 -1.15
N ILE A 36 -8.01 -2.03 -0.33
CA ILE A 36 -9.37 -1.49 -0.21
C ILE A 36 -9.69 -1.15 1.23
N ASN A 37 -10.36 -0.02 1.45
CA ASN A 37 -11.01 0.28 2.71
C ASN A 37 -12.53 0.12 2.52
N LYS A 38 -13.12 -0.91 3.14
CA LYS A 38 -14.54 -1.23 2.98
C LYS A 38 -15.47 -0.20 3.62
N SER A 39 -15.00 0.50 4.66
CA SER A 39 -15.80 1.51 5.35
C SER A 39 -15.99 2.77 4.52
N THR A 40 -15.01 3.11 3.68
CA THR A 40 -15.05 4.30 2.82
C THR A 40 -15.31 3.98 1.34
N GLY A 41 -15.19 2.71 0.94
CA GLY A 41 -15.25 2.29 -0.46
C GLY A 41 -14.03 2.70 -1.29
N THR A 42 -12.95 3.18 -0.65
CA THR A 42 -11.75 3.68 -1.33
C THR A 42 -10.84 2.53 -1.74
N ILE A 43 -10.26 2.63 -2.95
CA ILE A 43 -9.27 1.70 -3.48
C ILE A 43 -7.94 2.44 -3.69
N LEU A 44 -6.85 1.86 -3.20
CA LEU A 44 -5.48 2.31 -3.41
C LEU A 44 -4.76 1.34 -4.35
N ASP A 45 -4.02 1.89 -5.30
CA ASP A 45 -3.04 1.18 -6.12
C ASP A 45 -1.65 1.49 -5.58
N ILE A 46 -0.93 0.48 -5.12
CA ILE A 46 0.40 0.62 -4.51
C ILE A 46 1.41 -0.10 -5.38
N ASN A 47 2.42 0.64 -5.84
CA ASN A 47 3.56 0.06 -6.55
C ASN A 47 4.63 -0.39 -5.55
N PHE A 48 5.02 -1.66 -5.62
CA PHE A 48 6.18 -2.20 -4.92
C PHE A 48 7.33 -2.37 -5.93
N HIS A 49 8.02 -1.27 -6.24
CA HIS A 49 9.15 -1.32 -7.16
C HIS A 49 10.34 -2.01 -6.50
N GLY A 50 10.49 -3.32 -6.74
CA GLY A 50 11.79 -3.97 -6.76
C GLY A 50 12.18 -4.90 -5.62
N GLN A 51 11.43 -5.10 -4.53
CA GLN A 51 11.83 -6.10 -3.52
C GLN A 51 10.68 -6.51 -2.59
N LYS A 52 10.16 -7.73 -2.79
CA LYS A 52 9.36 -8.46 -1.83
C LYS A 52 10.34 -9.32 -1.00
N ILE A 53 11.16 -8.67 -0.16
CA ILE A 53 12.07 -9.39 0.77
C ILE A 53 11.25 -9.80 1.99
#